data_AF-A0A7Y0B6K5-F1
#
_entry.id   AF-A0A7Y0B6K5-F1
#
_cell.length_a   1.000
_cell.length_b   1.000
_cell.length_c   1.000
_cell.angle_alpha   90.00
_cell.angle_beta   90.00
_cell.angle_gamma   90.00
#
_symmetry.space_group_name_H-M   'P 1'
#
loop_
_entity.id
_entity.type
_entity.pdbx_description
1 polymer ?
#
loop_
_entity_poly.entity_id
_entity_poly.type
_entity_poly.pdbx_seq_one_letter_code
_entity_poly.pdbx_strand_id
1 'polypeptide(L)'
;METGAGAGRGPGRESGQDAVESGRSGVGRPYDVVLYGATGFVGELTAEYLAEHAPAGCRWALAGRSPAKLAALRDRLAAGRPHLAGLPLLTADSGDPASLRALAESARVVASTVGPYVWYGEGLVAACAEAGTDYLDLTGEPEFVDLVYVRHDARARETGARIVHACGFDSVPHDLGVLFTVGQLPEGVPLRIDGFVRAGAVFSGGTVASALTAFGRGPQTLRAARERRLHAPRLVGRRAHAPLGGPRFSTETGTWALPLPTLDPRVVARSAAALERYGPDFRYRHYASVRTLPMALGGTAALAATLVTAQVPPVRRWLMDRYAAGSGPSAERRARSWFTVRFVGEGGGRRVFTEVSGGDPGYDETAKMLAESALCLALDPLPKTAGQVTTAVAMGDALISRLRAAGLRFRVAHTE
;
A
#
# COMPACT_ATOMS: atom_id res chain seq x y z
N MET A 1 -1.90 84.32 1.17
CA MET A 1 -0.60 84.20 1.86
C MET A 1 -0.68 83.00 2.75
N GLU A 2 0.26 82.06 2.56
CA GLU A 2 0.94 81.22 3.56
C GLU A 2 0.12 80.63 4.72
N THR A 3 0.29 79.41 5.21
CA THR A 3 1.02 78.16 4.95
C THR A 3 0.63 77.30 6.17
N GLY A 4 0.64 75.97 6.08
CA GLY A 4 0.83 75.17 7.29
C GLY A 4 0.08 73.85 7.35
N ALA A 5 0.87 72.78 7.31
CA ALA A 5 0.50 71.37 7.34
C ALA A 5 -0.30 70.91 8.56
N GLY A 6 -1.14 69.90 8.35
CA GLY A 6 -1.74 69.08 9.39
C GLY A 6 -1.99 67.67 8.87
N ALA A 7 -1.04 66.77 9.11
CA ALA A 7 -1.15 65.35 8.79
C ALA A 7 -2.19 64.66 9.70
N GLY A 8 -3.27 64.14 9.12
CA GLY A 8 -4.29 63.34 9.81
C GLY A 8 -4.33 61.92 9.25
N ARG A 9 -3.89 60.96 10.06
CA ARG A 9 -3.87 59.52 9.79
C ARG A 9 -5.30 58.99 9.56
N GLY A 10 -5.54 58.34 8.43
CA GLY A 10 -6.73 57.51 8.20
C GLY A 10 -6.56 56.13 8.88
N PRO A 11 -7.64 55.51 9.38
CA PRO A 11 -7.57 54.18 9.97
C PRO A 11 -7.39 53.14 8.85
N GLY A 12 -6.23 52.51 8.82
CA GLY A 12 -5.95 51.35 7.97
C GLY A 12 -6.87 50.20 8.35
N ARG A 13 -7.56 49.66 7.34
CA ARG A 13 -8.24 48.38 7.42
C ARG A 13 -7.17 47.29 7.55
N GLU A 14 -7.07 46.68 8.72
CA GLU A 14 -6.31 45.46 8.90
C GLU A 14 -6.97 44.32 8.12
N SER A 15 -6.22 43.82 7.14
CA SER A 15 -6.50 42.63 6.35
C SER A 15 -6.37 41.38 7.23
N GLY A 16 -7.51 40.89 7.74
CA GLY A 16 -7.64 39.56 8.32
C GLY A 16 -7.67 38.48 7.24
N GLN A 17 -6.54 38.29 6.56
CA GLN A 17 -6.28 37.17 5.65
C GLN A 17 -4.80 36.81 5.80
N ASP A 18 -4.43 36.22 6.93
CA ASP A 18 -3.16 35.49 7.13
C ASP A 18 -3.26 34.69 8.44
N ALA A 19 -4.14 33.68 8.47
CA ALA A 19 -4.21 32.72 9.57
C ALA A 19 -4.98 31.43 9.18
N VAL A 20 -4.74 30.88 7.98
CA VAL A 20 -5.19 29.52 7.65
C VAL A 20 -4.10 28.80 6.84
N GLU A 21 -2.88 28.78 7.37
CA GLU A 21 -1.83 27.86 6.92
C GLU A 21 -1.28 27.08 8.13
N SER A 22 -1.06 25.77 7.92
CA SER A 22 -0.28 24.84 8.77
C SER A 22 -0.93 24.12 9.97
N GLY A 23 -2.15 23.58 9.82
CA GLY A 23 -2.75 22.67 10.80
C GLY A 23 -2.18 21.24 10.87
N ARG A 24 -0.90 21.00 10.56
CA ARG A 24 -0.24 19.67 10.67
C ARG A 24 1.24 19.72 11.07
N SER A 25 1.72 20.80 11.69
CA SER A 25 2.97 20.72 12.46
C SER A 25 2.68 20.04 13.81
N GLY A 26 2.82 18.72 13.87
CA GLY A 26 2.79 18.00 15.15
C GLY A 26 3.97 18.43 16.01
N VAL A 27 3.80 19.49 16.80
CA VAL A 27 4.75 19.92 17.82
C VAL A 27 4.83 18.78 18.84
N GLY A 28 5.82 17.90 18.70
CA GLY A 28 6.04 16.74 19.57
C GLY A 28 6.61 15.49 18.89
N ARG A 29 6.47 15.34 17.57
CA ARG A 29 6.96 14.13 16.86
C ARG A 29 8.32 14.37 16.18
N PRO A 30 9.41 13.73 16.63
CA PRO A 30 10.75 13.94 16.07
C PRO A 30 10.91 13.45 14.63
N TYR A 31 10.12 12.47 14.19
CA TYR A 31 10.24 11.88 12.86
C TYR A 31 8.98 12.08 12.03
N ASP A 32 9.16 12.34 10.75
CA ASP A 32 8.09 12.37 9.76
C ASP A 32 7.79 10.94 9.30
N VAL A 33 8.81 10.11 9.09
CA VAL A 33 8.68 8.69 8.71
C VAL A 33 9.59 7.80 9.56
N VAL A 34 9.05 6.68 10.05
CA VAL A 34 9.86 5.61 10.66
C VAL A 34 9.65 4.31 9.90
N LEU A 35 10.74 3.70 9.42
CA LEU A 35 10.72 2.41 8.73
C LEU A 35 10.99 1.28 9.73
N TYR A 36 9.93 0.58 10.14
CA TYR A 36 10.00 -0.57 11.04
C TYR A 36 10.19 -1.88 10.29
N GLY A 37 11.20 -2.66 10.68
CA GLY A 37 11.63 -3.85 9.95
C GLY A 37 12.71 -3.56 8.90
N ALA A 38 13.43 -2.44 9.05
CA ALA A 38 14.42 -1.94 8.10
C ALA A 38 15.52 -2.95 7.71
N THR A 39 15.82 -3.94 8.55
CA THR A 39 16.86 -4.94 8.30
C THR A 39 16.33 -6.24 7.66
N GLY A 40 15.05 -6.27 7.27
CA GLY A 40 14.49 -7.33 6.44
C GLY A 40 14.73 -7.04 4.96
N PHE A 41 14.62 -8.04 4.07
CA PHE A 41 14.96 -7.86 2.66
C PHE A 41 14.27 -6.67 1.98
N VAL A 42 12.93 -6.57 2.10
CA VAL A 42 12.18 -5.43 1.55
C VAL A 42 12.44 -4.15 2.34
N GLY A 43 12.69 -4.27 3.65
CA GLY A 43 13.07 -3.14 4.50
C GLY A 43 14.38 -2.49 4.04
N GLU A 44 15.40 -3.28 3.68
CA GLU A 44 16.67 -2.76 3.19
C GLU A 44 16.49 -2.04 1.85
N LEU A 45 15.73 -2.63 0.92
CA LEU A 45 15.39 -1.97 -0.36
C LEU A 45 14.60 -0.67 -0.15
N THR A 46 13.70 -0.64 0.82
CA THR A 46 12.91 0.56 1.15
C THR A 46 13.82 1.63 1.77
N ALA A 47 14.76 1.23 2.64
CA ALA A 47 15.74 2.13 3.22
C ALA A 47 16.70 2.71 2.17
N GLU A 48 17.16 1.89 1.21
CA GLU A 48 17.94 2.33 0.06
C GLU A 48 17.16 3.33 -0.80
N TYR A 49 15.89 3.06 -1.08
CA TYR A 49 15.03 3.98 -1.81
C TYR A 49 14.86 5.32 -1.08
N LEU A 50 14.53 5.30 0.22
CA LEU A 50 14.38 6.50 1.05
C LEU A 50 15.69 7.30 1.14
N ALA A 51 16.83 6.62 1.28
CA ALA A 51 18.14 7.26 1.29
C ALA A 51 18.45 8.05 0.02
N GLU A 52 17.84 7.69 -1.11
CA GLU A 52 18.03 8.34 -2.40
C GLU A 52 16.94 9.36 -2.75
N HIS A 53 15.70 9.13 -2.31
CA HIS A 53 14.53 9.88 -2.79
C HIS A 53 13.80 10.67 -1.71
N ALA A 54 14.10 10.48 -0.42
CA ALA A 54 13.49 11.30 0.63
C ALA A 54 13.88 12.78 0.41
N PRO A 55 12.91 13.70 0.36
CA PRO A 55 13.20 15.10 0.09
C PRO A 55 14.03 15.71 1.21
N ALA A 56 14.83 16.73 0.89
CA ALA A 56 15.58 17.48 1.87
C ALA A 56 14.66 18.00 2.99
N GLY A 57 15.05 17.79 4.24
CA GLY A 57 14.25 18.15 5.42
C GLY A 57 13.29 17.08 5.91
N CYS A 58 13.07 15.99 5.18
CA CYS A 58 12.33 14.84 5.70
C CYS A 58 13.12 14.15 6.82
N ARG A 59 12.60 14.18 8.05
CA ARG A 59 13.24 13.54 9.20
C ARG A 59 12.76 12.10 9.27
N TRP A 60 13.61 11.14 8.92
CA TRP A 60 13.24 9.74 8.94
C TRP A 60 14.21 8.89 9.76
N ALA A 61 13.76 7.72 10.22
CA ALA A 61 14.56 6.82 11.05
C ALA A 61 14.39 5.35 10.64
N LEU A 62 15.43 4.55 10.90
CA LEU A 62 15.40 3.09 10.74
C LEU A 62 15.04 2.44 12.07
N ALA A 63 14.09 1.50 12.05
CA ALA A 63 13.66 0.79 13.25
C ALA A 63 13.67 -0.73 13.09
N GLY A 64 14.02 -1.43 14.16
CA GLY A 64 14.08 -2.89 14.19
C GLY A 64 14.63 -3.44 15.50
N ARG A 65 14.69 -4.77 15.61
CA ARG A 65 15.07 -5.49 16.84
C ARG A 65 16.57 -5.53 17.13
N SER A 66 17.40 -5.37 16.11
CA SER A 66 18.86 -5.56 16.22
C SER A 66 19.60 -4.25 15.99
N PRO A 67 20.08 -3.58 17.06
CA PRO A 67 20.86 -2.34 16.94
C PRO A 67 22.08 -2.49 16.02
N ALA A 68 22.77 -3.64 16.12
CA ALA A 68 23.95 -3.93 15.30
C ALA A 68 23.61 -4.01 13.79
N LYS A 69 22.52 -4.67 13.42
CA LYS A 69 22.09 -4.74 12.01
C LYS A 69 21.62 -3.38 11.48
N LEU A 70 20.95 -2.58 12.32
CA LEU A 70 20.54 -1.23 11.98
C LEU A 70 21.76 -0.32 11.73
N ALA A 71 22.77 -0.39 12.60
CA ALA A 71 24.03 0.34 12.41
C ALA A 71 24.73 -0.07 11.12
N ALA A 72 24.87 -1.37 10.86
CA ALA A 72 25.48 -1.87 9.63
C ALA A 72 24.73 -1.42 8.36
N LEU A 73 23.38 -1.38 8.41
CA LEU A 73 22.57 -0.86 7.31
C LEU A 73 22.83 0.64 7.10
N ARG A 74 22.78 1.46 8.17
CA ARG A 74 23.08 2.89 8.08
C ARG A 74 24.47 3.14 7.51
N ASP A 75 25.49 2.44 8.00
CA ASP A 75 26.87 2.65 7.58
C ASP A 75 27.04 2.33 6.09
N ARG A 76 26.37 1.28 5.59
CA ARG A 76 26.28 0.96 4.15
C ARG A 76 25.58 2.05 3.35
N LEU A 77 24.46 2.59 3.84
CA LEU A 77 23.76 3.69 3.18
C LEU A 77 24.61 4.96 3.14
N ALA A 78 25.35 5.25 4.23
CA ALA A 78 26.19 6.43 4.40
C ALA A 78 27.48 6.38 3.56
N ALA A 79 27.97 5.19 3.18
CA ALA A 79 29.19 5.03 2.38
C ALA A 79 29.16 5.83 1.06
N GLY A 80 27.98 5.97 0.43
CA GLY A 80 27.78 6.83 -0.74
C GLY A 80 27.06 8.15 -0.45
N ARG A 81 26.65 8.39 0.80
CA ARG A 81 25.74 9.47 1.19
C ARG A 81 26.08 9.97 2.61
N PRO A 82 27.16 10.77 2.80
CA PRO A 82 27.67 11.11 4.13
C PRO A 82 26.67 11.80 5.08
N HIS A 83 25.67 12.50 4.53
CA HIS A 83 24.58 13.11 5.31
C HIS A 83 23.72 12.08 6.08
N LEU A 84 23.76 10.80 5.70
CA LEU A 84 23.08 9.70 6.39
C LEU A 84 23.89 9.10 7.54
N ALA A 85 25.12 9.55 7.80
CA ALA A 85 25.91 9.04 8.93
C ALA A 85 25.21 9.28 10.29
N GLY A 86 24.41 10.34 10.37
CA GLY A 86 23.58 10.67 11.53
C GLY A 86 22.16 10.10 11.49
N LEU A 87 21.83 9.21 10.54
CA LEU A 87 20.48 8.68 10.38
C LEU A 87 20.04 7.97 11.69
N PRO A 88 18.93 8.41 12.33
CA PRO A 88 18.49 7.88 13.61
C PRO A 88 18.11 6.39 13.54
N LEU A 89 18.49 5.66 14.58
CA LEU A 89 18.24 4.23 14.74
C LEU A 89 17.36 4.00 15.98
N LEU A 90 16.21 3.36 15.79
CA LEU A 90 15.25 3.07 16.86
C LEU A 90 15.17 1.56 17.10
N THR A 91 15.32 1.15 18.36
CA THR A 91 15.17 -0.27 18.72
C THR A 91 13.73 -0.55 19.10
N ALA A 92 13.09 -1.48 18.40
CA ALA A 92 11.72 -1.89 18.70
C ALA A 92 11.49 -3.38 18.40
N ASP A 93 10.76 -4.05 19.27
CA ASP A 93 10.40 -5.46 19.15
C ASP A 93 8.87 -5.63 19.11
N SER A 94 8.40 -6.43 18.16
CA SER A 94 6.98 -6.78 18.01
C SER A 94 6.40 -7.47 19.25
N GLY A 95 7.26 -8.11 20.06
CA GLY A 95 6.88 -8.73 21.33
C GLY A 95 6.93 -7.79 22.54
N ASP A 96 7.39 -6.55 22.38
CA ASP A 96 7.47 -5.55 23.46
C ASP A 96 6.52 -4.37 23.20
N PRO A 97 5.33 -4.36 23.82
CA PRO A 97 4.35 -3.28 23.68
C PRO A 97 4.87 -1.89 24.04
N ALA A 98 5.81 -1.77 24.98
CA ALA A 98 6.36 -0.47 25.38
C ALA A 98 7.23 0.11 24.26
N SER A 99 8.05 -0.73 23.61
CA SER A 99 8.85 -0.33 22.46
C SER A 99 8.00 0.11 21.26
N LEU A 100 6.88 -0.59 20.99
CA LEU A 100 5.97 -0.25 19.90
C LEU A 100 5.22 1.05 20.16
N ARG A 101 4.83 1.31 21.43
CA ARG A 101 4.26 2.60 21.83
C ARG A 101 5.23 3.74 21.60
N ALA A 102 6.46 3.62 22.10
CA ALA A 102 7.49 4.64 21.91
C ALA A 102 7.76 4.91 20.42
N LEU A 103 7.76 3.85 19.60
CA LEU A 103 7.89 3.97 18.15
C LEU A 103 6.74 4.77 17.54
N ALA A 104 5.50 4.40 17.86
CA ALA A 104 4.30 5.05 17.37
C ALA A 104 4.23 6.52 17.78
N GLU A 105 4.60 6.88 19.01
CA GLU A 105 4.58 8.26 19.52
C GLU A 105 5.67 9.14 18.89
N SER A 106 6.75 8.54 18.37
CA SER A 106 7.89 9.28 17.82
C SER A 106 7.72 9.75 16.36
N ALA A 107 6.75 9.22 15.62
CA ALA A 107 6.67 9.36 14.16
C ALA A 107 5.35 9.94 13.70
N ARG A 108 5.30 10.71 12.61
CA ARG A 108 4.01 11.03 11.95
C ARG A 108 3.45 9.81 11.22
N VAL A 109 4.33 9.06 10.56
CA VAL A 109 4.01 7.84 9.83
C VAL A 109 4.97 6.72 10.24
N VAL A 110 4.44 5.54 10.54
CA VAL A 110 5.23 4.30 10.71
C VAL A 110 4.94 3.36 9.55
N ALA A 111 5.97 3.06 8.75
CA ALA A 111 5.92 2.09 7.65
C ALA A 111 6.50 0.75 8.13
N SER A 112 5.71 -0.32 8.10
CA SER A 112 6.13 -1.65 8.58
C SER A 112 6.42 -2.61 7.42
N THR A 113 7.54 -3.31 7.53
CA THR A 113 7.90 -4.47 6.71
C THR A 113 8.02 -5.75 7.54
N VAL A 114 7.44 -5.78 8.74
CA VAL A 114 7.56 -6.91 9.69
C VAL A 114 6.39 -7.87 9.52
N GLY A 115 6.61 -8.89 8.69
CA GLY A 115 5.69 -10.02 8.52
C GLY A 115 6.22 -11.34 9.11
N PRO A 116 5.38 -12.40 9.19
CA PRO A 116 3.95 -12.43 8.87
C PRO A 116 3.11 -11.55 9.79
N TYR A 117 2.22 -10.75 9.20
CA TYR A 117 1.53 -9.65 9.88
C TYR A 117 0.46 -10.13 10.86
N VAL A 118 -0.22 -11.23 10.55
CA VAL A 118 -1.18 -11.87 11.47
C VAL A 118 -0.56 -12.23 12.82
N TRP A 119 0.77 -12.39 12.89
CA TRP A 119 1.49 -12.70 14.13
C TRP A 119 2.19 -11.52 14.77
N TYR A 120 2.77 -10.64 13.96
CA TYR A 120 3.67 -9.60 14.46
C TYR A 120 3.18 -8.17 14.21
N GLY A 121 2.14 -7.99 13.38
CA GLY A 121 1.68 -6.67 12.94
C GLY A 121 0.72 -5.98 13.91
N GLU A 122 -0.11 -6.74 14.62
CA GLU A 122 -1.23 -6.17 15.39
C GLU A 122 -0.78 -5.20 16.48
N GLY A 123 0.28 -5.54 17.23
CA GLY A 123 0.77 -4.70 18.32
C GLY A 123 1.17 -3.30 17.87
N LEU A 124 1.80 -3.18 16.68
CA LEU A 124 2.20 -1.88 16.15
C LEU A 124 1.00 -1.10 15.62
N VAL A 125 0.04 -1.78 14.98
CA VAL A 125 -1.19 -1.14 14.54
C VAL A 125 -1.96 -0.57 15.74
N ALA A 126 -2.11 -1.35 16.81
CA ALA A 126 -2.76 -0.91 18.04
C ALA A 126 -2.06 0.33 18.62
N ALA A 127 -0.73 0.32 18.72
CA ALA A 127 0.06 1.45 19.20
C ALA A 127 -0.14 2.71 18.32
N CYS A 128 -0.16 2.57 17.00
CA CYS A 128 -0.40 3.67 16.09
C CYS A 128 -1.83 4.22 16.20
N ALA A 129 -2.83 3.34 16.29
CA ALA A 129 -4.22 3.71 16.48
C ALA A 129 -4.43 4.49 17.79
N GLU A 130 -3.79 4.08 18.88
CA GLU A 130 -3.84 4.78 20.16
C GLU A 130 -3.14 6.15 20.12
N ALA A 131 -1.98 6.23 19.47
CA ALA A 131 -1.20 7.47 19.41
C ALA A 131 -1.75 8.50 18.41
N GLY A 132 -2.70 8.13 17.53
CA GLY A 132 -3.10 8.99 16.41
C GLY A 132 -2.02 9.07 15.33
N THR A 133 -1.20 8.03 15.20
CA THR A 133 -0.10 7.92 14.23
C THR A 133 -0.57 7.21 12.98
N ASP A 134 -0.19 7.72 11.81
CA ASP A 134 -0.46 7.00 10.57
C ASP A 134 0.40 5.74 10.49
N TYR A 135 -0.23 4.64 10.09
CA TYR A 135 0.41 3.34 9.92
C TYR A 135 0.24 2.87 8.49
N LEU A 136 1.28 2.27 7.93
CA LEU A 136 1.16 1.55 6.67
C LEU A 136 2.06 0.32 6.59
N ASP A 137 1.70 -0.64 5.74
CA ASP A 137 2.45 -1.89 5.55
C ASP A 137 2.35 -2.48 4.14
N LEU A 138 3.01 -3.62 3.94
CA LEU A 138 3.02 -4.41 2.71
C LEU A 138 2.22 -5.72 2.80
N THR A 139 1.23 -5.81 3.69
CA THR A 139 0.57 -7.09 3.92
C THR A 139 -0.24 -7.57 2.71
N GLY A 140 -0.06 -8.84 2.36
CA GLY A 140 -0.94 -9.56 1.44
C GLY A 140 -1.96 -10.45 2.15
N GLU A 141 -2.09 -10.33 3.49
CA GLU A 141 -2.83 -11.26 4.35
C GLU A 141 -4.26 -10.76 4.64
N PRO A 142 -5.32 -11.30 3.99
CA PRO A 142 -6.67 -10.76 4.16
C PRO A 142 -7.23 -10.94 5.56
N GLU A 143 -6.81 -12.00 6.26
CA GLU A 143 -7.17 -12.24 7.67
C GLU A 143 -6.72 -11.08 8.55
N PHE A 144 -5.43 -10.70 8.48
CA PHE A 144 -4.87 -9.62 9.28
C PHE A 144 -5.61 -8.29 9.03
N VAL A 145 -5.83 -7.95 7.75
CA VAL A 145 -6.53 -6.72 7.37
C VAL A 145 -7.95 -6.67 7.93
N ASP A 146 -8.65 -7.82 7.96
CA ASP A 146 -10.02 -7.90 8.48
C ASP A 146 -10.06 -7.89 10.02
N LEU A 147 -9.11 -8.54 10.70
CA LEU A 147 -8.98 -8.50 12.16
C LEU A 147 -8.64 -7.09 12.67
N VAL A 148 -7.68 -6.42 12.04
CA VAL A 148 -7.30 -5.04 12.37
C VAL A 148 -8.49 -4.09 12.23
N TYR A 149 -9.30 -4.28 11.19
CA TYR A 149 -10.50 -3.46 11.01
C TYR A 149 -11.45 -3.61 12.21
N VAL A 150 -11.78 -4.84 12.59
CA VAL A 150 -12.70 -5.08 13.70
C VAL A 150 -12.17 -4.51 15.01
N ARG A 151 -10.87 -4.60 15.25
CA ARG A 151 -10.26 -4.28 16.55
C ARG A 151 -9.82 -2.81 16.71
N HIS A 152 -9.39 -2.14 15.64
CA HIS A 152 -8.68 -0.86 15.75
C HIS A 152 -9.26 0.27 14.88
N ASP A 153 -10.18 -0.03 13.97
CA ASP A 153 -10.78 0.96 13.05
C ASP A 153 -11.51 2.10 13.78
N ALA A 154 -12.27 1.77 14.84
CA ALA A 154 -12.95 2.76 15.67
C ALA A 154 -11.97 3.68 16.38
N ARG A 155 -10.95 3.09 17.04
CA ARG A 155 -9.94 3.86 17.77
C ARG A 155 -9.14 4.77 16.85
N ALA A 156 -8.73 4.28 15.68
CA ALA A 156 -8.03 5.08 14.68
C ALA A 156 -8.90 6.24 14.15
N ARG A 157 -10.23 6.08 14.06
CA ARG A 157 -11.13 7.21 13.75
C ARG A 157 -11.16 8.25 14.86
N GLU A 158 -11.22 7.82 16.12
CA GLU A 158 -11.26 8.73 17.28
C GLU A 158 -9.97 9.57 17.40
N THR A 159 -8.81 8.95 17.16
CA THR A 159 -7.51 9.62 17.31
C THR A 159 -7.05 10.33 16.03
N GLY A 160 -7.72 10.07 14.90
CA GLY A 160 -7.35 10.62 13.60
C GLY A 160 -6.25 9.85 12.85
N ALA A 161 -5.80 8.70 13.38
CA ALA A 161 -4.84 7.83 12.69
C ALA A 161 -5.42 7.25 11.40
N ARG A 162 -4.61 7.16 10.35
CA ARG A 162 -4.92 6.39 9.14
C ARG A 162 -4.14 5.08 9.14
N ILE A 163 -4.84 3.97 9.00
CA ILE A 163 -4.25 2.62 8.89
C ILE A 163 -4.40 2.18 7.43
N VAL A 164 -3.28 2.10 6.70
CA VAL A 164 -3.25 1.81 5.26
C VAL A 164 -2.48 0.52 4.98
N HIS A 165 -3.20 -0.55 4.69
CA HIS A 165 -2.58 -1.85 4.37
C HIS A 165 -2.22 -1.96 2.90
N ALA A 166 -1.31 -2.90 2.61
CA ALA A 166 -1.00 -3.35 1.26
C ALA A 166 -0.45 -2.23 0.33
N CYS A 167 0.41 -1.37 0.90
CA CYS A 167 1.11 -0.27 0.23
C CYS A 167 2.29 -0.74 -0.65
N GLY A 168 2.16 -1.90 -1.29
CA GLY A 168 3.12 -2.46 -2.24
C GLY A 168 2.45 -2.90 -3.52
N PHE A 169 3.08 -3.81 -4.25
CA PHE A 169 2.47 -4.37 -5.46
C PHE A 169 1.15 -5.09 -5.17
N ASP A 170 1.03 -5.69 -3.98
CA ASP A 170 -0.19 -6.36 -3.49
C ASP A 170 -1.33 -5.38 -3.08
N SER A 171 -1.33 -4.15 -3.61
CA SER A 171 -2.58 -3.43 -3.96
C SER A 171 -2.39 -2.11 -4.66
N VAL A 172 -1.29 -1.39 -4.46
CA VAL A 172 -1.10 -0.02 -5.01
C VAL A 172 -1.39 0.07 -6.51
N PRO A 173 -0.80 -0.76 -7.39
CA PRO A 173 -1.07 -0.66 -8.83
C PRO A 173 -2.51 -1.04 -9.19
N HIS A 174 -3.17 -1.86 -8.37
CA HIS A 174 -4.55 -2.30 -8.58
C HIS A 174 -5.56 -1.25 -8.12
N ASP A 175 -5.42 -0.76 -6.89
CA ASP A 175 -6.30 0.22 -6.26
C ASP A 175 -6.21 1.58 -6.97
N LEU A 176 -5.00 2.11 -7.13
CA LEU A 176 -4.79 3.38 -7.82
C LEU A 176 -4.99 3.27 -9.33
N GLY A 177 -4.71 2.10 -9.92
CA GLY A 177 -5.00 1.86 -11.33
C GLY A 177 -6.50 1.89 -11.63
N VAL A 178 -7.31 1.34 -10.73
CA VAL A 178 -8.78 1.46 -10.81
C VAL A 178 -9.21 2.91 -10.59
N LEU A 179 -8.69 3.62 -9.57
CA LEU A 179 -9.00 5.03 -9.35
C LEU A 179 -8.71 5.87 -10.60
N PHE A 180 -7.53 5.69 -11.19
CA PHE A 180 -7.12 6.36 -12.42
C PHE A 180 -8.08 6.07 -13.59
N THR A 181 -8.53 4.82 -13.71
CA THR A 181 -9.50 4.38 -14.74
C THR A 181 -10.87 4.99 -14.53
N VAL A 182 -11.36 4.95 -13.28
CA VAL A 182 -12.63 5.57 -12.90
C VAL A 182 -12.62 7.05 -13.27
N GLY A 183 -11.51 7.76 -13.03
CA GLY A 183 -11.32 9.16 -13.41
C GLY A 183 -11.53 9.47 -14.90
N GLN A 184 -11.44 8.46 -15.78
CA GLN A 184 -11.66 8.61 -17.23
C GLN A 184 -13.10 8.30 -17.66
N LEU A 185 -13.95 7.78 -16.76
CA LEU A 185 -15.35 7.42 -17.04
C LEU A 185 -16.31 8.50 -16.55
N PRO A 186 -17.55 8.58 -17.06
CA PRO A 186 -18.53 9.54 -16.55
C PRO A 186 -18.82 9.37 -15.04
N GLU A 187 -19.19 10.45 -14.38
CA GLU A 187 -19.58 10.43 -12.96
C GLU A 187 -21.07 10.08 -12.79
N GLY A 188 -21.45 9.63 -11.59
CA GLY A 188 -22.84 9.35 -11.24
C GLY A 188 -23.50 8.14 -11.94
N VAL A 189 -22.76 7.42 -12.79
CA VAL A 189 -23.27 6.24 -13.53
C VAL A 189 -22.69 4.93 -12.99
N PRO A 190 -23.37 3.78 -13.20
CA PRO A 190 -22.79 2.47 -12.90
C PRO A 190 -21.48 2.24 -13.67
N LEU A 191 -20.46 1.71 -12.97
CA LEU A 191 -19.14 1.45 -13.54
C LEU A 191 -18.77 -0.03 -13.40
N ARG A 192 -18.21 -0.61 -14.46
CA ARG A 192 -17.70 -1.98 -14.50
C ARG A 192 -16.23 -1.93 -14.93
N ILE A 193 -15.34 -2.46 -14.10
CA ILE A 193 -13.91 -2.48 -14.39
C ILE A 193 -13.37 -3.89 -14.23
N ASP A 194 -12.59 -4.35 -15.21
CA ASP A 194 -11.84 -5.59 -15.13
C ASP A 194 -10.33 -5.30 -15.20
N GLY A 195 -9.59 -5.78 -14.20
CA GLY A 195 -8.13 -5.67 -14.12
C GLY A 195 -7.43 -6.96 -14.56
N PHE A 196 -6.36 -6.81 -15.33
CA PHE A 196 -5.61 -7.88 -15.96
C PHE A 196 -4.12 -7.72 -15.66
N VAL A 197 -3.60 -8.47 -14.70
CA VAL A 197 -2.19 -8.40 -14.29
C VAL A 197 -1.33 -9.41 -15.05
N ARG A 198 -0.14 -8.96 -15.44
CA ARG A 198 0.93 -9.77 -16.00
C ARG A 198 2.26 -9.34 -15.38
N ALA A 199 3.09 -10.31 -15.02
CA ALA A 199 4.43 -10.07 -14.49
C ALA A 199 5.45 -10.97 -15.19
N GLY A 200 6.66 -10.44 -15.37
CA GLY A 200 7.83 -11.16 -15.88
C GLY A 200 8.61 -11.93 -14.81
N ALA A 201 8.15 -11.94 -13.55
CA ALA A 201 8.86 -12.53 -12.43
C ALA A 201 8.12 -13.75 -11.87
N VAL A 202 8.88 -14.81 -11.54
CA VAL A 202 8.42 -15.86 -10.62
C VAL A 202 8.54 -15.29 -9.20
N PHE A 203 7.43 -15.28 -8.47
CA PHE A 203 7.35 -14.85 -7.08
C PHE A 203 8.40 -15.54 -6.19
N SER A 204 8.86 -14.87 -5.15
CA SER A 204 9.97 -15.33 -4.31
C SER A 204 9.59 -16.36 -3.25
N GLY A 205 10.59 -16.83 -2.51
CA GLY A 205 10.39 -17.66 -1.31
C GLY A 205 9.50 -17.02 -0.24
N GLY A 206 9.58 -15.70 -0.05
CA GLY A 206 8.72 -14.97 0.91
C GLY A 206 7.26 -14.90 0.47
N THR A 207 7.00 -14.76 -0.83
CA THR A 207 5.64 -14.85 -1.39
C THR A 207 5.10 -16.27 -1.29
N VAL A 208 5.94 -17.29 -1.49
CA VAL A 208 5.58 -18.70 -1.31
C VAL A 208 5.25 -19.00 0.16
N ALA A 209 6.05 -18.53 1.12
CA ALA A 209 5.77 -18.69 2.56
C ALA A 209 4.48 -17.98 2.99
N SER A 210 4.20 -16.80 2.43
CA SER A 210 2.96 -16.05 2.67
C SER A 210 1.75 -16.76 2.07
N ALA A 211 1.88 -17.27 0.83
CA ALA A 211 0.85 -18.10 0.21
C ALA A 211 0.59 -19.38 1.02
N LEU A 212 1.64 -20.09 1.44
CA LEU A 212 1.54 -21.30 2.27
C LEU A 212 0.83 -21.01 3.61
N THR A 213 1.12 -19.88 4.23
CA THR A 213 0.45 -19.44 5.47
C THR A 213 -1.02 -19.13 5.22
N ALA A 214 -1.35 -18.41 4.14
CA ALA A 214 -2.72 -18.10 3.75
C ALA A 214 -3.55 -19.36 3.44
N PHE A 215 -2.95 -20.35 2.77
CA PHE A 215 -3.58 -21.65 2.51
C PHE A 215 -3.85 -22.46 3.78
N GLY A 216 -2.96 -22.40 4.78
CA GLY A 216 -3.16 -23.05 6.08
C GLY A 216 -4.22 -22.41 6.97
N ARG A 217 -4.71 -21.20 6.62
CA ARG A 217 -5.59 -20.38 7.46
C ARG A 217 -6.92 -20.00 6.80
N GLY A 218 -7.36 -20.77 5.81
CA GLY A 218 -8.62 -20.53 5.09
C GLY A 218 -9.84 -20.32 6.01
N PRO A 219 -10.11 -21.21 6.99
CA PRO A 219 -11.22 -21.03 7.92
C PRO A 219 -11.14 -19.74 8.75
N GLN A 220 -9.95 -19.36 9.21
CA GLN A 220 -9.70 -18.15 10.00
C GLN A 220 -9.90 -16.90 9.14
N THR A 221 -9.38 -16.91 7.91
CA THR A 221 -9.59 -15.86 6.92
C THR A 221 -11.08 -15.66 6.63
N LEU A 222 -11.86 -16.74 6.48
CA LEU A 222 -13.30 -16.66 6.26
C LEU A 222 -14.05 -16.13 7.50
N ARG A 223 -13.64 -16.50 8.71
CA ARG A 223 -14.22 -15.99 9.96
C ARG A 223 -13.97 -14.49 10.10
N ALA A 224 -12.73 -14.04 9.94
CA ALA A 224 -12.37 -12.62 9.98
C ALA A 224 -13.15 -11.80 8.93
N ALA A 225 -13.28 -12.33 7.72
CA ALA A 225 -14.07 -11.68 6.67
C ALA A 225 -15.57 -11.57 6.99
N ARG A 226 -16.14 -12.56 7.69
CA ARG A 226 -17.53 -12.52 8.17
C ARG A 226 -17.69 -11.50 9.29
N GLU A 227 -16.78 -11.49 10.25
CA GLU A 227 -16.77 -10.57 11.38
C GLU A 227 -16.69 -9.12 10.89
N ARG A 228 -15.75 -8.81 10.00
CA ARG A 228 -15.66 -7.49 9.37
C ARG A 228 -16.97 -7.02 8.74
N ARG A 229 -17.71 -7.91 8.07
CA ARG A 229 -19.00 -7.56 7.43
C ARG A 229 -20.07 -7.16 8.45
N LEU A 230 -19.97 -7.61 9.70
CA LEU A 230 -20.88 -7.22 10.77
C LEU A 230 -20.56 -5.83 11.32
N HIS A 231 -19.30 -5.44 11.30
CA HIS A 231 -18.83 -4.13 11.78
C HIS A 231 -18.80 -3.04 10.70
N ALA A 232 -18.66 -3.42 9.43
CA ALA A 232 -18.61 -2.47 8.33
C ALA A 232 -19.98 -1.78 8.12
N PRO A 233 -20.00 -0.44 7.95
CA PRO A 233 -21.26 0.27 7.72
C PRO A 233 -21.90 -0.18 6.41
N ARG A 234 -23.24 -0.29 6.43
CA ARG A 234 -24.01 -0.55 5.21
C ARG A 234 -24.07 0.72 4.38
N LEU A 235 -23.70 0.61 3.10
CA LEU A 235 -23.85 1.69 2.14
C LEU A 235 -25.33 1.83 1.76
N VAL A 236 -25.91 2.99 2.01
CA VAL A 236 -27.27 3.31 1.55
C VAL A 236 -27.17 3.92 0.15
N GLY A 237 -27.97 3.40 -0.79
CA GLY A 237 -28.02 3.94 -2.16
C GLY A 237 -26.80 3.68 -3.04
N ARG A 238 -25.78 2.97 -2.54
CA ARG A 238 -24.56 2.63 -3.28
C ARG A 238 -24.18 1.17 -3.14
N ARG A 239 -23.64 0.59 -4.21
CA ARG A 239 -23.13 -0.79 -4.24
C ARG A 239 -21.71 -0.81 -4.77
N ALA A 240 -20.83 -1.53 -4.08
CA ALA A 240 -19.48 -1.83 -4.54
C ALA A 240 -19.22 -3.32 -4.30
N HIS A 241 -18.91 -4.07 -5.35
CA HIS A 241 -18.64 -5.49 -5.22
C HIS A 241 -17.53 -5.96 -6.15
N ALA A 242 -16.72 -6.89 -5.66
CA ALA A 242 -15.64 -7.49 -6.44
C ALA A 242 -15.81 -9.02 -6.51
N PRO A 243 -16.72 -9.52 -7.36
CA PRO A 243 -16.97 -10.94 -7.48
C PRO A 243 -15.77 -11.65 -8.09
N LEU A 244 -15.52 -12.88 -7.65
CA LEU A 244 -14.61 -13.78 -8.35
C LEU A 244 -15.26 -14.12 -9.70
N GLY A 245 -14.61 -13.72 -10.79
CA GLY A 245 -15.08 -14.08 -12.13
C GLY A 245 -14.76 -15.53 -12.46
N GLY A 246 -15.27 -16.02 -13.61
CA GLY A 246 -14.82 -17.28 -14.20
C GLY A 246 -13.61 -17.10 -15.13
N PRO A 247 -12.84 -18.16 -15.41
CA PRO A 247 -11.85 -18.17 -16.47
C PRO A 247 -12.48 -17.82 -17.82
N ARG A 248 -11.85 -16.94 -18.61
CA ARG A 248 -12.31 -16.63 -19.97
C ARG A 248 -11.17 -16.18 -20.86
N PHE A 249 -11.35 -16.27 -22.17
CA PHE A 249 -10.50 -15.53 -23.10
C PHE A 249 -10.92 -14.07 -23.14
N SER A 250 -9.96 -13.16 -22.97
CA SER A 250 -10.15 -11.71 -23.02
C SER A 250 -9.69 -11.23 -24.38
N THR A 251 -10.63 -10.81 -25.23
CA THR A 251 -10.33 -10.27 -26.56
C THR A 251 -9.60 -8.94 -26.45
N GLU A 252 -9.86 -8.19 -25.38
CA GLU A 252 -9.25 -6.90 -25.04
C GLU A 252 -7.74 -7.00 -24.80
N THR A 253 -7.30 -8.11 -24.21
CA THR A 253 -5.89 -8.33 -23.88
C THR A 253 -5.22 -9.38 -24.75
N GLY A 254 -5.98 -10.11 -25.55
CA GLY A 254 -5.49 -11.24 -26.36
C GLY A 254 -4.95 -12.39 -25.50
N THR A 255 -5.43 -12.53 -24.27
CA THR A 255 -4.93 -13.52 -23.29
C THR A 255 -6.06 -14.24 -22.58
N TRP A 256 -5.74 -15.39 -22.00
CA TRP A 256 -6.62 -16.04 -21.03
C TRP A 256 -6.58 -15.27 -19.71
N ALA A 257 -7.77 -14.95 -19.20
CA ALA A 257 -8.00 -14.28 -17.95
C ALA A 257 -8.38 -15.33 -16.90
N LEU A 258 -7.47 -15.57 -15.93
CA LEU A 258 -7.72 -16.48 -14.81
C LEU A 258 -8.03 -15.70 -13.54
N PRO A 259 -9.10 -16.04 -12.80
CA PRO A 259 -9.44 -15.35 -11.56
C PRO A 259 -8.30 -15.44 -10.55
N LEU A 260 -7.89 -14.30 -10.00
CA LEU A 260 -6.87 -14.22 -8.95
C LEU A 260 -7.56 -13.93 -7.61
N PRO A 261 -7.65 -14.91 -6.69
CA PRO A 261 -8.29 -14.73 -5.39
C PRO A 261 -7.34 -14.06 -4.38
N THR A 262 -6.81 -12.89 -4.71
CA THR A 262 -5.89 -12.10 -3.87
C THR A 262 -6.65 -11.11 -2.97
N LEU A 263 -5.91 -10.30 -2.20
CA LEU A 263 -6.45 -9.22 -1.37
C LEU A 263 -6.99 -8.04 -2.23
N ASP A 264 -6.39 -7.80 -3.39
CA ASP A 264 -6.63 -6.61 -4.24
C ASP A 264 -8.09 -6.32 -4.53
N PRO A 265 -8.95 -7.30 -4.91
CA PRO A 265 -10.34 -7.02 -5.22
C PRO A 265 -11.11 -6.48 -4.00
N ARG A 266 -10.72 -6.90 -2.79
CA ARG A 266 -11.31 -6.39 -1.54
C ARG A 266 -10.88 -4.95 -1.27
N VAL A 267 -9.63 -4.61 -1.53
CA VAL A 267 -9.11 -3.23 -1.38
C VAL A 267 -9.83 -2.31 -2.37
N VAL A 268 -9.90 -2.69 -3.65
CA VAL A 268 -10.63 -1.93 -4.67
C VAL A 268 -12.10 -1.74 -4.30
N ALA A 269 -12.78 -2.78 -3.83
CA ALA A 269 -14.18 -2.68 -3.41
C ALA A 269 -14.37 -1.73 -2.21
N ARG A 270 -13.39 -1.63 -1.31
CA ARG A 270 -13.40 -0.68 -0.18
C ARG A 270 -13.20 0.76 -0.65
N SER A 271 -12.29 0.99 -1.59
CA SER A 271 -12.12 2.30 -2.23
C SER A 271 -13.40 2.74 -2.93
N ALA A 272 -14.02 1.82 -3.69
CA ALA A 272 -15.28 2.08 -4.37
C ALA A 272 -16.43 2.37 -3.39
N ALA A 273 -16.49 1.67 -2.26
CA ALA A 273 -17.45 1.92 -1.21
C ALA A 273 -17.29 3.33 -0.59
N ALA A 274 -16.05 3.78 -0.39
CA ALA A 274 -15.73 5.04 0.27
C ALA A 274 -15.81 6.28 -0.63
N LEU A 275 -15.52 6.14 -1.93
CA LEU A 275 -15.41 7.28 -2.86
C LEU A 275 -16.61 7.34 -3.80
N GLU A 276 -17.37 8.44 -3.77
CA GLU A 276 -18.54 8.67 -4.64
C GLU A 276 -18.20 8.60 -6.12
N ARG A 277 -16.96 8.93 -6.47
CA ARG A 277 -16.44 8.94 -7.83
C ARG A 277 -16.59 7.61 -8.57
N TYR A 278 -16.73 6.50 -7.84
CA TYR A 278 -16.93 5.15 -8.37
C TYR A 278 -18.39 4.87 -8.81
N GLY A 279 -19.29 5.84 -8.62
CA GLY A 279 -20.68 5.76 -9.02
C GLY A 279 -21.59 5.05 -8.01
N PRO A 280 -22.89 4.94 -8.32
CA PRO A 280 -23.89 4.30 -7.47
C PRO A 280 -23.83 2.76 -7.49
N ASP A 281 -23.29 2.16 -8.56
CA ASP A 281 -23.13 0.71 -8.70
C ASP A 281 -21.80 0.38 -9.37
N PHE A 282 -20.85 -0.08 -8.57
CA PHE A 282 -19.49 -0.39 -8.98
C PHE A 282 -19.21 -1.90 -8.93
N ARG A 283 -18.61 -2.44 -10.00
CA ARG A 283 -18.07 -3.80 -10.00
C ARG A 283 -16.62 -3.86 -10.48
N TYR A 284 -15.81 -4.59 -9.75
CA TYR A 284 -14.44 -4.94 -10.15
C TYR A 284 -14.24 -6.45 -10.33
N ARG A 285 -13.51 -6.88 -11.36
CA ARG A 285 -12.98 -8.26 -11.45
C ARG A 285 -11.48 -8.22 -11.63
N HIS A 286 -10.79 -9.23 -11.11
CA HIS A 286 -9.34 -9.27 -11.07
C HIS A 286 -8.82 -10.58 -11.65
N TYR A 287 -7.92 -10.47 -12.63
CA TYR A 287 -7.45 -11.59 -13.43
C TYR A 287 -5.94 -11.60 -13.60
N ALA A 288 -5.34 -12.78 -13.50
CA ALA A 288 -4.04 -13.06 -14.10
C ALA A 288 -4.21 -13.20 -15.62
N SER A 289 -3.32 -12.59 -16.39
CA SER A 289 -3.25 -12.74 -17.84
C SER A 289 -2.17 -13.72 -18.25
N VAL A 290 -2.58 -14.81 -18.89
CA VAL A 290 -1.68 -15.87 -19.37
C VAL A 290 -1.88 -16.08 -20.87
N ARG A 291 -0.77 -16.33 -21.59
CA ARG A 291 -0.78 -16.43 -23.05
C ARG A 291 -1.54 -17.65 -23.56
N THR A 292 -1.44 -18.79 -22.86
CA THR A 292 -2.07 -20.05 -23.28
C THR A 292 -2.75 -20.76 -22.12
N LEU A 293 -3.94 -21.30 -22.35
CA LEU A 293 -4.72 -22.02 -21.32
C LEU A 293 -4.02 -23.29 -20.81
N PRO A 294 -3.30 -24.09 -21.62
CA PRO A 294 -2.53 -25.22 -21.09
C PRO A 294 -1.41 -24.81 -20.12
N MET A 295 -0.70 -23.71 -20.39
CA MET A 295 0.29 -23.16 -19.45
C MET A 295 -0.39 -22.68 -18.16
N ALA A 296 -1.60 -22.12 -18.29
CA ALA A 296 -2.43 -21.71 -17.19
C ALA A 296 -2.80 -22.88 -16.28
N LEU A 297 -3.41 -23.93 -16.85
CA LEU A 297 -3.84 -25.14 -16.15
C LEU A 297 -2.65 -25.93 -15.58
N GLY A 298 -1.55 -26.02 -16.32
CA GLY A 298 -0.32 -26.65 -15.85
C GLY A 298 0.31 -25.90 -14.67
N GLY A 299 0.31 -24.56 -14.71
CA GLY A 299 0.79 -23.72 -13.60
C GLY A 299 -0.06 -23.84 -12.34
N THR A 300 -1.40 -23.79 -12.46
CA THR A 300 -2.29 -24.02 -11.31
C THR A 300 -2.17 -25.43 -10.75
N ALA A 301 -2.06 -26.44 -11.61
CA ALA A 301 -1.86 -27.83 -11.17
C ALA A 301 -0.52 -28.00 -10.43
N ALA A 302 0.56 -27.41 -10.94
CA ALA A 302 1.87 -27.44 -10.29
C ALA A 302 1.87 -26.72 -8.93
N LEU A 303 1.21 -25.55 -8.84
CA LEU A 303 1.05 -24.84 -7.57
C LEU A 303 0.20 -25.65 -6.59
N ALA A 304 -0.94 -26.18 -7.02
CA ALA A 304 -1.78 -27.04 -6.18
C ALA A 304 -1.03 -28.28 -5.67
N ALA A 305 -0.27 -28.96 -6.55
CA ALA A 305 0.57 -30.09 -6.17
C ALA A 305 1.67 -29.70 -5.17
N THR A 306 2.30 -28.53 -5.35
CA THR A 306 3.28 -27.98 -4.40
C THR A 306 2.63 -27.69 -3.05
N LEU A 307 1.43 -27.10 -3.04
CA LEU A 307 0.69 -26.81 -1.82
C LEU A 307 0.24 -28.07 -1.07
N VAL A 308 -0.21 -29.10 -1.80
CA VAL A 308 -0.56 -30.41 -1.24
C VAL A 308 0.66 -31.09 -0.65
N THR A 309 1.77 -31.12 -1.38
CA THR A 309 3.01 -31.76 -0.91
C THR A 309 3.66 -30.99 0.24
N ALA A 310 3.50 -29.66 0.31
CA ALA A 310 3.94 -28.84 1.44
C ALA A 310 3.16 -29.07 2.75
N GLN A 311 2.06 -29.84 2.74
CA GLN A 311 1.42 -30.31 3.97
C GLN A 311 2.25 -31.39 4.69
N VAL A 312 3.15 -32.06 3.97
CA VAL A 312 4.02 -33.09 4.53
C VAL A 312 5.18 -32.42 5.30
N PRO A 313 5.30 -32.60 6.63
CA PRO A 313 6.26 -31.86 7.46
C PRO A 313 7.73 -31.88 7.01
N PRO A 314 8.32 -32.99 6.51
CA PRO A 314 9.68 -32.97 5.96
C PRO A 314 9.81 -32.21 4.64
N VAL A 315 8.81 -32.30 3.74
CA VAL A 315 8.78 -31.53 2.48
C VAL A 315 8.62 -30.04 2.77
N ARG A 316 7.75 -29.70 3.73
CA ARG A 316 7.58 -28.32 4.21
C ARG A 316 8.89 -27.74 4.72
N ARG A 317 9.60 -28.47 5.58
CA ARG A 317 10.91 -28.03 6.11
C ARG A 317 11.92 -27.84 4.98
N TRP A 318 12.03 -28.81 4.07
CA TRP A 318 12.91 -28.70 2.90
C TRP A 318 12.60 -27.48 2.02
N LEU A 319 11.30 -27.22 1.75
CA LEU A 319 10.87 -26.03 1.00
C LEU A 319 11.20 -24.74 1.76
N MET A 320 10.93 -24.69 3.06
CA MET A 320 11.25 -23.53 3.91
C MET A 320 12.75 -23.29 4.02
N ASP A 321 13.59 -24.32 4.05
CA ASP A 321 15.05 -24.20 4.09
C ASP A 321 15.62 -23.73 2.74
N ARG A 322 15.06 -24.22 1.62
CA ARG A 322 15.45 -23.85 0.25
C ARG A 322 15.05 -22.42 -0.12
N TYR A 323 13.95 -21.93 0.46
CA TYR A 323 13.32 -20.65 0.15
C TYR A 323 13.19 -19.75 1.40
N ALA A 324 14.09 -19.91 2.37
CA ALA A 324 14.04 -19.27 3.67
C ALA A 324 13.75 -17.77 3.59
N ALA A 325 12.87 -17.30 4.49
CA ALA A 325 12.50 -15.90 4.59
C ALA A 325 13.77 -15.05 4.82
N GLY A 326 14.10 -14.19 3.85
CA GLY A 326 15.24 -13.28 3.92
C GLY A 326 16.14 -13.26 2.69
N SER A 327 16.15 -14.32 1.86
CA SER A 327 16.88 -14.33 0.59
C SER A 327 15.93 -13.97 -0.56
N GLY A 328 15.84 -12.67 -0.87
CA GLY A 328 15.17 -12.24 -2.10
C GLY A 328 16.00 -12.56 -3.35
N PRO A 329 15.43 -12.40 -4.56
CA PRO A 329 16.10 -12.66 -5.82
C PRO A 329 17.30 -11.73 -6.01
N SER A 330 18.28 -12.17 -6.82
CA SER A 330 19.47 -11.36 -7.15
C SER A 330 19.09 -10.05 -7.85
N ALA A 331 19.96 -9.04 -7.76
CA ALA A 331 19.73 -7.74 -8.37
C ALA A 331 19.54 -7.84 -9.90
N GLU A 332 20.28 -8.71 -10.59
CA GLU A 332 20.16 -8.93 -12.04
C GLU A 332 18.84 -9.58 -12.44
N ARG A 333 18.25 -10.38 -11.54
CA ARG A 333 16.92 -10.94 -11.76
C ARG A 333 15.87 -9.86 -11.59
N ARG A 334 15.96 -9.03 -10.55
CA ARG A 334 15.03 -7.92 -10.33
C ARG A 334 15.07 -6.90 -11.45
N ALA A 335 16.26 -6.53 -11.93
CA ALA A 335 16.44 -5.61 -13.05
C ALA A 335 15.80 -6.07 -14.38
N ARG A 336 15.57 -7.38 -14.55
CA ARG A 336 14.88 -7.94 -15.74
C ARG A 336 13.38 -8.20 -15.50
N SER A 337 12.93 -8.12 -14.26
CA SER A 337 11.53 -8.25 -13.90
C SER A 337 10.76 -7.01 -14.32
N TRP A 338 9.48 -7.20 -14.65
CA TRP A 338 8.55 -6.14 -15.01
C TRP A 338 7.13 -6.55 -14.64
N PHE A 339 6.24 -5.58 -14.56
CA PHE A 339 4.80 -5.84 -14.47
C PHE A 339 3.99 -4.92 -15.37
N THR A 340 2.78 -5.38 -15.69
CA THR A 340 1.75 -4.57 -16.33
C THR A 340 0.39 -4.99 -15.79
N VAL A 341 -0.43 -4.00 -15.41
CA VAL A 341 -1.84 -4.17 -15.07
C VAL A 341 -2.64 -3.36 -16.07
N ARG A 342 -3.47 -4.04 -16.87
CA ARG A 342 -4.40 -3.37 -17.78
C ARG A 342 -5.79 -3.35 -17.18
N PHE A 343 -6.49 -2.25 -17.35
CA PHE A 343 -7.87 -2.09 -16.91
C PHE A 343 -8.77 -1.83 -18.10
N VAL A 344 -9.87 -2.56 -18.18
CA VAL A 344 -10.97 -2.31 -19.11
C VAL A 344 -12.11 -1.74 -18.29
N GLY A 345 -12.40 -0.47 -18.46
CA GLY A 345 -13.45 0.26 -17.74
C GLY A 345 -14.60 0.65 -18.64
N GLU A 346 -15.83 0.44 -18.17
CA GLU A 346 -17.06 0.73 -18.89
C GLU A 346 -18.05 1.45 -17.97
N GLY A 347 -18.72 2.48 -18.50
CA GLY A 347 -19.76 3.23 -17.77
C GLY A 347 -20.35 4.37 -18.59
N GLY A 348 -21.67 4.57 -18.49
CA GLY A 348 -22.36 5.68 -19.16
C GLY A 348 -22.20 5.72 -20.68
N GLY A 349 -22.09 4.55 -21.33
CA GLY A 349 -21.85 4.43 -22.77
C GLY A 349 -20.41 4.67 -23.22
N ARG A 350 -19.48 4.96 -22.30
CA ARG A 350 -18.05 5.13 -22.58
C ARG A 350 -17.26 3.90 -22.18
N ARG A 351 -16.22 3.59 -22.95
CA ARG A 351 -15.25 2.53 -22.63
C ARG A 351 -13.83 3.05 -22.69
N VAL A 352 -13.01 2.64 -21.72
CA VAL A 352 -11.62 3.09 -21.59
C VAL A 352 -10.71 1.93 -21.24
N PHE A 353 -9.54 1.95 -21.85
CA PHE A 353 -8.44 1.04 -21.57
C PHE A 353 -7.33 1.83 -20.92
N THR A 354 -6.95 1.48 -19.70
CA THR A 354 -5.81 2.08 -19.02
C THR A 354 -4.77 1.02 -18.68
N GLU A 355 -3.56 1.48 -18.40
CA GLU A 355 -2.45 0.60 -18.05
C GLU A 355 -1.59 1.24 -16.95
N VAL A 356 -1.24 0.41 -15.98
CA VAL A 356 -0.21 0.69 -14.98
C VAL A 356 0.95 -0.28 -15.19
N SER A 357 2.18 0.22 -15.27
CA SER A 357 3.36 -0.63 -15.50
C SER A 357 4.61 -0.12 -14.80
N GLY A 358 5.51 -1.04 -14.46
CA GLY A 358 6.79 -0.76 -13.81
C GLY A 358 7.76 -1.94 -13.90
N GLY A 359 8.85 -1.86 -13.13
CA GLY A 359 9.90 -2.86 -13.01
C GLY A 359 9.51 -4.05 -12.11
N ASP A 360 10.41 -4.49 -11.23
CA ASP A 360 10.19 -5.67 -10.39
C ASP A 360 9.00 -5.48 -9.44
N PRO A 361 7.90 -6.24 -9.62
CA PRO A 361 6.71 -6.08 -8.78
C PRO A 361 6.93 -6.58 -7.35
N GLY A 362 7.71 -7.65 -7.16
CA GLY A 362 7.83 -8.31 -5.86
C GLY A 362 8.67 -7.53 -4.85
N TYR A 363 9.54 -6.63 -5.32
CA TYR A 363 10.61 -6.08 -4.52
C TYR A 363 10.89 -4.60 -4.78
N ASP A 364 11.54 -4.25 -5.89
CA ASP A 364 12.02 -2.88 -6.10
C ASP A 364 10.85 -1.91 -6.22
N GLU A 365 9.80 -2.27 -6.98
CA GLU A 365 8.59 -1.45 -7.07
C GLU A 365 7.76 -1.51 -5.79
N THR A 366 7.79 -2.64 -5.07
CA THR A 366 7.12 -2.74 -3.76
C THR A 366 7.77 -1.83 -2.71
N ALA A 367 9.10 -1.80 -2.65
CA ALA A 367 9.86 -0.92 -1.75
C ALA A 367 9.63 0.56 -2.08
N LYS A 368 9.65 0.90 -3.38
CA LYS A 368 9.30 2.22 -3.87
C LYS A 368 7.87 2.62 -3.50
N MET A 369 6.89 1.77 -3.79
CA MET A 369 5.48 2.03 -3.46
C MET A 369 5.29 2.27 -1.96
N LEU A 370 5.98 1.49 -1.12
CA LEU A 370 5.94 1.67 0.33
C LEU A 370 6.51 3.02 0.76
N ALA A 371 7.70 3.34 0.28
CA ALA A 371 8.39 4.58 0.60
C ALA A 371 7.59 5.80 0.12
N GLU A 372 7.10 5.79 -1.11
CA GLU A 372 6.28 6.89 -1.66
C GLU A 372 4.94 7.02 -0.93
N SER A 373 4.34 5.91 -0.47
CA SER A 373 3.15 5.97 0.38
C SER A 373 3.45 6.64 1.72
N ALA A 374 4.58 6.31 2.35
CA ALA A 374 4.99 6.91 3.62
C ALA A 374 5.29 8.40 3.49
N LEU A 375 6.03 8.79 2.45
CA LEU A 375 6.30 10.18 2.14
C LEU A 375 5.01 10.95 1.81
N CYS A 376 4.08 10.34 1.08
CA CYS A 376 2.79 10.95 0.76
C CYS A 376 1.98 11.24 2.04
N LEU A 377 1.82 10.26 2.93
CA LEU A 377 1.09 10.46 4.18
C LEU A 377 1.72 11.53 5.07
N ALA A 378 3.06 11.61 5.08
CA ALA A 378 3.82 12.50 5.96
C ALA A 378 3.90 13.95 5.46
N LEU A 379 4.03 14.15 4.14
CA LEU A 379 4.47 15.42 3.57
C LEU A 379 3.44 16.09 2.65
N ASP A 380 2.50 15.34 2.07
CA ASP A 380 1.62 15.88 1.05
C ASP A 380 0.28 16.40 1.63
N PRO A 381 -0.37 17.36 0.95
CA PRO A 381 -1.73 17.76 1.27
C PRO A 381 -2.70 16.64 0.87
N LEU A 382 -3.38 16.06 1.86
CA LEU A 382 -4.24 14.89 1.69
C LEU A 382 -5.67 15.13 2.19
N PRO A 383 -6.68 14.41 1.65
CA PRO A 383 -8.02 14.43 2.17
C PRO A 383 -8.07 14.08 3.67
N LYS A 384 -8.93 14.77 4.42
CA LYS A 384 -9.18 14.45 5.83
C LYS A 384 -9.85 13.08 5.93
N THR A 385 -9.11 12.09 6.41
CA THR A 385 -9.53 10.69 6.56
C THR A 385 -8.93 10.12 7.83
N ALA A 386 -9.56 9.10 8.41
CA ALA A 386 -9.12 8.39 9.61
C ALA A 386 -9.73 6.99 9.65
N GLY A 387 -9.19 6.11 10.49
CA GLY A 387 -9.54 4.70 10.53
C GLY A 387 -8.74 3.87 9.53
N GLN A 388 -9.21 2.64 9.26
CA GLN A 388 -8.62 1.81 8.23
C GLN A 388 -9.13 2.24 6.85
N VAL A 389 -8.24 2.80 6.04
CA VAL A 389 -8.52 3.39 4.73
C VAL A 389 -7.60 2.81 3.67
N THR A 390 -8.03 2.85 2.41
CA THR A 390 -7.24 2.31 1.27
C THR A 390 -6.31 3.38 0.70
N THR A 391 -5.39 2.97 -0.18
CA THR A 391 -4.47 3.89 -0.84
C THR A 391 -5.19 4.95 -1.67
N ALA A 392 -6.27 4.57 -2.37
CA ALA A 392 -7.10 5.50 -3.12
C ALA A 392 -7.82 6.53 -2.23
N VAL A 393 -8.27 6.12 -1.04
CA VAL A 393 -9.01 7.00 -0.10
C VAL A 393 -8.05 7.92 0.66
N ALA A 394 -6.92 7.40 1.12
CA ALA A 394 -5.99 8.13 1.98
C ALA A 394 -5.09 9.10 1.18
N MET A 395 -4.70 8.71 -0.04
CA MET A 395 -3.67 9.39 -0.82
C MET A 395 -4.10 9.71 -2.26
N GLY A 396 -4.81 8.78 -2.92
CA GLY A 396 -5.41 9.02 -4.24
C GLY A 396 -4.45 9.59 -5.28
N ASP A 397 -4.84 10.70 -5.90
CA ASP A 397 -4.08 11.35 -6.97
C ASP A 397 -2.71 11.89 -6.51
N ALA A 398 -2.55 12.21 -5.22
CA ALA A 398 -1.24 12.61 -4.68
C ALA A 398 -0.23 11.47 -4.81
N LEU A 399 -0.60 10.24 -4.38
CA LEU A 399 0.28 9.08 -4.53
C LEU A 399 0.46 8.67 -5.99
N ILE A 400 -0.57 8.78 -6.85
CA ILE A 400 -0.39 8.57 -8.30
C ILE A 400 0.68 9.51 -8.87
N SER A 401 0.67 10.77 -8.44
CA SER A 401 1.62 11.78 -8.90
C SER A 401 3.05 11.47 -8.44
N ARG A 402 3.23 11.09 -7.18
CA ARG A 402 4.53 10.63 -6.65
C ARG A 402 5.06 9.41 -7.40
N LEU A 403 4.22 8.39 -7.59
CA LEU A 403 4.61 7.16 -8.27
C LEU A 403 4.98 7.41 -9.74
N ARG A 404 4.28 8.33 -10.43
CA ARG A 404 4.66 8.78 -11.77
C ARG A 404 6.04 9.45 -11.78
N ALA A 405 6.30 10.35 -10.84
CA ALA A 405 7.61 10.98 -10.69
C ALA A 405 8.71 9.96 -10.38
N ALA A 406 8.38 8.89 -9.63
CA ALA A 406 9.25 7.77 -9.32
C ALA A 406 9.34 6.70 -10.44
N GLY A 407 8.79 6.99 -11.63
CA GLY A 407 8.96 6.19 -12.84
C GLY A 407 7.90 5.11 -13.10
N LEU A 408 6.87 4.95 -12.26
CA LEU A 408 5.72 4.12 -12.62
C LEU A 408 4.92 4.81 -13.72
N ARG A 409 4.46 4.03 -14.68
CA ARG A 409 3.66 4.55 -15.78
C ARG A 409 2.18 4.30 -15.50
N PHE A 410 1.38 5.36 -15.52
CA PHE A 410 -0.08 5.31 -15.56
C PHE A 410 -0.53 5.99 -16.86
N ARG A 411 -1.14 5.25 -17.79
CA ARG A 411 -1.54 5.79 -19.10
C ARG A 411 -2.91 5.33 -19.52
N VAL A 412 -3.56 6.15 -20.36
CA VAL A 412 -4.71 5.72 -21.16
C VAL A 412 -4.16 5.05 -22.41
N ALA A 413 -4.49 3.78 -22.61
CA ALA A 413 -4.06 3.00 -23.76
C ALA A 413 -4.97 3.19 -24.98
N HIS A 414 -6.28 3.28 -24.75
CA HIS A 414 -7.29 3.49 -25.78
C HIS A 414 -8.62 3.96 -25.15
N THR A 415 -9.47 4.64 -25.91
CA THR A 415 -10.82 5.07 -25.52
C THR A 415 -11.78 4.82 -26.68
N GLU A 416 -12.95 4.26 -26.38
CA GLU A 416 -14.05 3.99 -27.32
C GLU A 416 -15.31 4.76 -26.90
#